data_AF-A0A958S2B4-F1
#
_entry.id   AF-A0A958S2B4-F1
#
_cell.length_a   1.000
_cell.length_b   1.000
_cell.length_c   1.000
_cell.angle_alpha   90.00
_cell.angle_beta   90.00
_cell.angle_gamma   90.00
#
_symmetry.space_group_name_H-M   'P 1'
#
loop_
_entity.id
_entity.type
_entity.pdbx_description
1 polymer ?
#
loop_
_entity_poly.entity_id
_entity_poly.type
_entity_poly.pdbx_seq_one_letter_code
_entity_poly.pdbx_strand_id
1 'polypeptide(L)'
;MSMRYIIRRENPSDLEEIRRVVTDLDAQLGEAGQDYRREVYHTIGPMRRVVFGFSTEKRDAGFTWRCHNVEIVAETEDDFRALATEYGAKDLSFLTAQPF
;
A
#
# COMPACT_ATOMS: atom_id res chain seq x y z
N MET A 1 14.12 -8.80 -18.87
CA MET A 1 13.39 -7.56 -18.52
C MET A 1 12.45 -7.94 -17.38
N SER A 2 12.62 -7.38 -16.18
CA SER A 2 11.65 -7.60 -15.08
C SER A 2 10.54 -6.56 -15.26
N MET A 3 9.29 -7.01 -15.41
CA MET A 3 8.13 -6.12 -15.51
C MET A 3 7.55 -5.95 -14.12
N ARG A 4 7.34 -4.70 -13.68
CA ARG A 4 6.64 -4.43 -12.43
C ARG A 4 5.18 -4.14 -12.72
N TYR A 5 4.28 -4.93 -12.17
CA TYR A 5 2.85 -4.66 -12.20
C TYR A 5 2.46 -3.90 -10.93
N ILE A 6 1.78 -2.76 -11.10
CA ILE A 6 1.33 -1.90 -10.00
C ILE A 6 -0.19 -1.71 -10.09
N ILE A 7 -0.93 -2.01 -9.01
CA ILE A 7 -2.31 -1.55 -8.82
C ILE A 7 -2.32 -0.47 -7.76
N ARG A 8 -3.03 0.62 -8.04
CA ARG A 8 -3.43 1.60 -7.04
C ARG A 8 -4.86 1.30 -6.63
N ARG A 9 -5.08 0.96 -5.36
CA ARG A 9 -6.43 0.76 -4.81
C ARG A 9 -7.02 2.07 -4.33
N GLU A 10 -8.34 2.07 -4.17
CA GLU A 10 -8.99 3.10 -3.37
C GLU A 10 -8.38 3.13 -1.98
N ASN A 11 -8.14 4.35 -1.50
CA ASN A 11 -7.53 4.57 -0.21
C ASN A 11 -8.47 4.08 0.88
N PRO A 12 -8.02 3.17 1.76
CA PRO A 12 -8.88 2.64 2.79
C PRO A 12 -9.32 3.79 3.71
N SER A 13 -10.60 3.80 4.05
CA SER A 13 -11.22 4.83 4.90
C SER A 13 -10.71 4.80 6.33
N ASP A 14 -10.23 3.64 6.78
CA ASP A 14 -9.57 3.42 8.06
C ASP A 14 -8.32 2.55 7.90
N LEU A 15 -7.47 2.50 8.92
CA LEU A 15 -6.23 1.75 8.89
C LEU A 15 -6.37 0.32 9.44
N GLU A 16 -7.56 -0.12 9.85
CA GLU A 16 -7.74 -1.42 10.50
C GLU A 16 -7.39 -2.57 9.56
N GLU A 17 -7.78 -2.47 8.29
CA GLU A 17 -7.43 -3.48 7.29
C GLU A 17 -5.92 -3.60 7.11
N ILE A 18 -5.19 -2.48 7.13
CA ILE A 18 -3.73 -2.50 6.99
C ILE A 18 -3.07 -3.06 8.24
N ARG A 19 -3.59 -2.74 9.44
CA ARG A 19 -3.09 -3.30 10.72
C ARG A 19 -3.20 -4.82 10.81
N ARG A 20 -4.18 -5.43 10.13
CA ARG A 20 -4.31 -6.89 10.07
C ARG A 20 -3.19 -7.55 9.26
N VAL A 21 -2.61 -6.83 8.31
CA VAL A 21 -1.55 -7.32 7.41
C VAL A 21 -0.16 -6.93 7.93
N VAL A 22 -0.04 -5.72 8.47
CA VAL A 22 1.18 -5.16 9.05
C VAL A 22 0.97 -4.98 10.55
N THR A 23 1.34 -5.99 11.32
CA THR A 23 1.08 -6.04 12.77
C THR A 23 1.85 -4.99 13.56
N ASP A 24 2.98 -4.51 13.04
CA ASP A 24 3.83 -3.46 13.62
C ASP A 24 3.57 -2.08 13.01
N LEU A 25 2.46 -1.88 12.31
CA LEU A 25 2.16 -0.66 11.56
C LEU A 25 2.26 0.59 12.43
N ASP A 26 1.63 0.59 13.62
CA ASP A 26 1.62 1.77 14.49
C ASP A 26 3.04 2.12 14.99
N ALA A 27 3.91 1.12 15.17
CA ALA A 27 5.32 1.33 15.51
C ALA A 27 6.12 1.90 14.33
N GLN A 28 5.85 1.42 13.11
CA GLN A 28 6.49 1.95 11.89
C GLN A 28 6.03 3.37 11.57
N LEU A 29 4.79 3.72 11.86
CA LEU A 29 4.25 5.06 11.63
C LEU A 29 4.69 6.04 12.71
N GLY A 30 4.69 5.61 13.97
CA GLY A 30 4.98 6.45 15.12
C GLY A 30 3.96 7.58 15.29
N GLU A 31 4.31 8.58 16.10
CA GLU A 31 3.46 9.74 16.34
C GLU A 31 3.27 10.58 15.08
N ALA A 32 2.02 10.96 14.81
CA ALA A 32 1.68 11.78 13.66
C ALA A 32 2.09 13.24 13.88
N GLY A 33 3.00 13.74 13.05
CA GLY A 33 3.46 15.13 13.04
C GLY A 33 2.97 15.91 11.82
N GLN A 34 3.32 17.18 11.74
CA GLN A 34 2.99 18.01 10.58
C GLN A 34 3.84 17.58 9.37
N ASP A 35 3.19 17.42 8.20
CA ASP A 35 3.82 17.15 6.90
C ASP A 35 4.66 15.87 6.82
N TYR A 36 4.35 14.88 7.67
CA TYR A 36 5.04 13.60 7.68
C TYR A 36 4.52 12.69 6.57
N ARG A 37 5.44 11.97 5.96
CA ARG A 37 5.17 10.92 4.96
C ARG A 37 5.96 9.69 5.29
N ARG A 38 5.34 8.52 5.15
CA ARG A 38 6.00 7.23 5.36
C ARG A 38 5.51 6.23 4.34
N GLU A 39 6.40 5.35 3.95
CA GLU A 39 6.08 4.17 3.14
C GLU A 39 6.34 2.94 3.99
N VAL A 40 5.33 2.09 4.09
CA VAL A 40 5.40 0.83 4.84
C VAL A 40 5.36 -0.29 3.83
N TYR A 41 6.34 -1.20 3.94
CA TYR A 41 6.53 -2.28 3.00
C TYR A 41 6.12 -3.60 3.65
N HIS A 42 5.16 -4.29 3.06
CA HIS A 42 4.78 -5.63 3.43
C HIS A 42 5.28 -6.62 2.38
N THR A 43 6.33 -7.37 2.73
CA THR A 43 6.94 -8.36 1.84
C THR A 43 6.27 -9.72 2.03
N ILE A 44 5.59 -10.21 0.99
CA ILE A 44 4.91 -11.51 0.97
C ILE A 44 5.85 -12.59 0.42
N GLY A 45 6.82 -12.20 -0.40
CA GLY A 45 7.86 -13.09 -0.94
C GLY A 45 8.92 -12.32 -1.72
N PRO A 46 9.92 -13.01 -2.29
CA PRO A 46 11.04 -12.36 -2.98
C PRO A 46 10.63 -11.50 -4.18
N MET A 47 9.49 -11.81 -4.81
CA MET A 47 8.97 -11.13 -6.00
C MET A 47 7.62 -10.44 -5.76
N ARG A 48 7.14 -10.41 -4.52
CA ARG A 48 5.79 -9.95 -4.16
C ARG A 48 5.83 -9.07 -2.92
N ARG A 49 5.39 -7.82 -3.08
CA ARG A 49 5.27 -6.88 -1.95
C ARG A 49 4.08 -5.96 -2.13
N VAL A 50 3.58 -5.46 -1.02
CA VAL A 50 2.60 -4.37 -0.99
C VAL A 50 3.27 -3.16 -0.34
N VAL A 51 3.13 -1.99 -0.95
CA VAL A 51 3.65 -0.72 -0.44
C VAL A 51 2.47 0.14 -0.05
N PHE A 52 2.43 0.55 1.21
CA PHE A 52 1.41 1.43 1.74
C PHE A 52 2.01 2.83 1.92
N GLY A 53 1.49 3.80 1.16
CA GLY A 53 1.86 5.20 1.24
C GLY A 53 1.00 5.92 2.28
N PHE A 54 1.66 6.54 3.25
CA PHE A 54 1.03 7.29 4.33
C PHE A 54 1.46 8.74 4.33
N SER A 55 0.51 9.61 4.68
CA SER A 55 0.74 11.03 4.93
C SER A 55 -0.07 11.45 6.14
N THR A 56 0.44 12.41 6.89
CA THR A 56 -0.34 13.00 7.98
C THR A 56 -1.34 14.03 7.45
N GLU A 57 -2.55 14.01 8.01
CA GLU A 57 -3.63 14.95 7.73
C GLU A 57 -4.00 15.64 9.05
N LYS A 58 -4.16 16.98 9.01
CA LYS A 58 -4.59 17.76 10.16
C LYS A 58 -6.09 17.54 10.39
N ARG A 59 -6.47 17.13 11.59
CA ARG A 59 -7.88 17.01 12.02
C ARG A 59 -8.08 17.63 13.39
N ASP A 60 -9.10 18.47 13.51
CA ASP A 60 -9.55 19.15 14.73
C ASP A 60 -8.42 19.70 15.62
N ALA A 61 -7.88 18.88 16.51
CA ALA A 61 -6.86 19.23 17.50
C ALA A 61 -5.48 18.57 17.29
N GLY A 62 -5.26 17.83 16.20
CA GLY A 62 -4.01 17.10 15.98
C GLY A 62 -3.76 16.66 14.53
N PHE A 63 -2.77 15.79 14.37
CA PHE A 63 -2.45 15.14 13.10
C PHE A 63 -2.80 13.66 13.19
N THR A 64 -3.29 13.10 12.09
CA THR A 64 -3.64 11.68 11.98
C THR A 64 -2.98 11.10 10.74
N TRP A 65 -2.59 9.83 10.81
CA TRP A 65 -2.09 9.13 9.64
C TRP A 65 -3.25 8.76 8.72
N ARG A 66 -3.07 9.05 7.43
CA ARG A 66 -3.97 8.64 6.37
C ARG A 66 -3.18 7.85 5.33
N CYS A 67 -3.70 6.70 4.93
CA CYS A 67 -3.20 5.99 3.77
C CYS A 67 -3.72 6.70 2.51
N HIS A 68 -2.81 7.15 1.64
CA HIS A 68 -3.15 7.87 0.41
C HIS A 68 -2.79 7.08 -0.85
N ASN A 69 -2.12 5.94 -0.69
CA ASN A 69 -1.76 5.05 -1.79
C ASN A 69 -1.55 3.62 -1.26
N VAL A 70 -2.01 2.63 -2.01
CA VAL A 70 -1.67 1.22 -1.78
C VAL A 70 -1.20 0.66 -3.12
N GLU A 71 0.07 0.29 -3.19
CA GLU A 71 0.70 -0.29 -4.38
C GLU A 71 0.97 -1.77 -4.18
N ILE A 72 0.30 -2.60 -4.97
CA ILE A 72 0.63 -4.03 -5.04
C ILE A 72 1.71 -4.19 -6.10
N VAL A 73 2.79 -4.89 -5.76
CA VAL A 73 3.97 -5.04 -6.61
C VAL A 73 4.27 -6.52 -6.82
N ALA A 74 4.28 -6.93 -8.08
CA ALA A 74 4.70 -8.25 -8.51
C ALA A 74 5.59 -8.18 -9.75
N GLU A 75 6.52 -9.13 -9.87
CA GLU A 75 7.40 -9.28 -11.04
C GLU A 75 6.82 -10.16 -12.15
N THR A 76 5.77 -10.94 -11.85
CA THR A 76 5.07 -11.80 -12.81
C THR A 76 3.59 -11.44 -12.89
N GLU A 77 2.97 -11.68 -14.05
CA GLU A 77 1.54 -11.41 -14.25
C GLU A 77 0.66 -12.35 -13.41
N ASP A 78 1.07 -13.61 -13.24
CA ASP A 78 0.36 -14.59 -12.43
C ASP A 78 0.37 -14.22 -10.94
N ASP A 79 1.52 -13.80 -10.41
CA ASP A 79 1.63 -13.32 -9.03
C ASP A 79 0.80 -12.05 -8.83
N PHE A 80 0.80 -11.17 -9.83
CA PHE A 80 -0.02 -9.97 -9.80
C PHE A 80 -1.51 -10.29 -9.75
N ARG A 81 -2.01 -11.21 -10.59
CA ARG A 81 -3.42 -11.63 -10.59
C ARG A 81 -3.82 -12.28 -9.28
N ALA A 82 -2.94 -13.09 -8.70
CA ALA A 82 -3.15 -13.69 -7.38
C ALA A 82 -3.29 -12.62 -6.30
N LEU A 83 -2.35 -11.67 -6.23
CA LEU A 83 -2.40 -10.57 -5.25
C LEU A 83 -3.58 -9.64 -5.48
N ALA A 84 -3.93 -9.33 -6.74
CA ALA A 84 -5.08 -8.51 -7.07
C ALA A 84 -6.40 -9.16 -6.61
N THR A 85 -6.48 -10.49 -6.64
CA THR A 85 -7.66 -11.23 -6.15
C THR A 85 -7.71 -11.25 -4.63
N GLU A 86 -6.59 -11.54 -3.98
CA GLU A 86 -6.46 -11.60 -2.52
C GLU A 86 -6.73 -10.23 -1.86
N TYR A 87 -6.10 -9.20 -2.40
CA TYR A 87 -6.39 -7.82 -2.10
C TYR A 87 -7.39 -7.31 -3.12
N GLY A 88 -8.59 -7.91 -3.20
CA GLY A 88 -9.69 -7.68 -4.17
C GLY A 88 -9.75 -6.35 -4.93
N ALA A 89 -8.86 -6.14 -5.90
CA ALA A 89 -8.85 -5.01 -6.79
C ALA A 89 -10.04 -5.21 -7.74
N LYS A 90 -11.10 -4.41 -7.54
CA LYS A 90 -12.35 -4.52 -8.32
C LYS A 90 -12.18 -4.12 -9.79
N ASP A 91 -11.10 -3.41 -10.11
CA ASP A 91 -10.83 -2.92 -11.44
C ASP A 91 -9.34 -3.14 -11.78
N LEU A 92 -9.08 -4.12 -12.66
CA LEU A 92 -7.74 -4.42 -13.18
C LEU A 92 -7.32 -3.44 -14.29
N SER A 93 -8.17 -2.45 -14.62
CA SER A 93 -7.89 -1.44 -15.65
C SER A 93 -6.69 -0.54 -15.35
N PHE A 94 -6.16 -0.55 -14.13
CA PHE A 94 -4.96 0.19 -13.72
C PHE A 94 -3.64 -0.58 -13.89
N LEU A 95 -3.65 -1.68 -14.64
CA LEU A 95 -2.45 -2.43 -15.06
C LEU A 95 -1.46 -1.50 -15.76
N THR A 96 -0.53 -0.94 -14.99
CA THR A 96 0.60 -0.21 -15.53
C THR A 96 1.81 -1.11 -15.39
N ALA A 97 2.17 -1.81 -16.47
CA ALA A 97 3.45 -2.48 -16.57
C ALA A 97 4.51 -1.40 -16.74
N GLN A 98 5.29 -1.12 -15.70
CA GLN A 98 6.38 -0.15 -15.78
C GLN A 98 7.71 -0.88 -16.03
N PRO A 99 8.43 -0.56 -17.12
CA PRO A 99 9.82 -1.00 -17.28
C PRO A 99 10.74 -0.22 -16.33
N PHE A 100 11.84 -0.84 -15.93
CA PHE A 100 12.92 -0.23 -15.13
C PHE A 100 13.67 0.87 -15.89
#